data_AF-A0A1I1C679-F1
#
_entry.id   AF-A0A1I1C679-F1
#
_cell.length_a   1.000
_cell.length_b   1.000
_cell.length_c   1.000
_cell.angle_alpha   90.00
_cell.angle_beta   90.00
_cell.angle_gamma   90.00
#
_symmetry.space_group_name_H-M   'P 1'
#
loop_
_entity.id
_entity.type
_entity.pdbx_description
1 polymer ?
#
loop_
_entity_poly.entity_id
_entity_poly.type
_entity_poly.pdbx_seq_one_letter_code
_entity_poly.pdbx_strand_id
1 'polypeptide(L)'
;MEWHRTHDLSRKLEGIPGVGPLVATALAASVPDPGVFRSGRDLSALDLPIPKQNSSGGKEKLGGISKAGNRYLRQLLVVGAMAVIKRAKLLGYTRHPWLVSLMERRSTKVAAVALANKMARVAWAIMNRNEPYRIKPVTAGN
;
A
#
# COMPACT_ATOMS: atom_id res chain seq x y z
N MET A 1 -1.08 18.48 -5.05
CA MET A 1 -1.54 17.42 -6.00
C MET A 1 -0.87 17.49 -7.36
N GLU A 2 -0.21 18.60 -7.70
CA GLU A 2 0.54 18.75 -8.97
C GLU A 2 1.63 17.70 -9.16
N TRP A 3 2.39 17.39 -8.10
CA TRP A 3 3.45 16.38 -8.09
C TRP A 3 2.96 14.98 -8.51
N HIS A 4 1.77 14.57 -8.07
CA HIS A 4 1.19 13.27 -8.44
C HIS A 4 0.88 13.17 -9.94
N ARG A 5 0.45 14.29 -10.56
CA ARG A 5 0.05 14.32 -11.98
C ARG A 5 1.26 14.21 -12.92
N THR A 6 2.41 14.72 -12.50
CA THR A 6 3.65 14.69 -13.27
C THR A 6 4.52 13.46 -12.98
N HIS A 7 4.32 12.80 -11.83
CA HIS A 7 5.13 11.66 -11.42
C HIS A 7 4.56 10.30 -11.88
N ASP A 8 5.17 9.73 -12.91
CA ASP A 8 4.74 8.47 -13.56
C ASP A 8 4.54 7.30 -12.57
N LEU A 9 5.50 7.08 -11.66
CA LEU A 9 5.39 6.05 -10.62
C LEU A 9 4.17 6.25 -9.72
N SER A 10 3.84 7.50 -9.36
CA SER A 10 2.70 7.79 -8.50
C SER A 10 1.39 7.44 -9.21
N ARG A 11 1.27 7.75 -10.50
CA ARG A 11 0.11 7.37 -11.32
C ARG A 11 -0.04 5.86 -11.48
N LYS A 12 1.08 5.13 -11.67
CA LYS A 12 1.06 3.66 -11.75
C LYS A 12 0.58 3.02 -10.44
N LEU A 13 0.93 3.61 -9.30
CA LEU A 13 0.51 3.15 -7.98
C LEU A 13 -0.98 3.43 -7.70
N GLU A 14 -1.54 4.53 -8.20
CA GLU A 14 -2.98 4.83 -8.10
C GLU A 14 -3.86 3.75 -8.76
N GLY A 15 -3.32 3.01 -9.73
CA GLY A 15 -4.03 1.89 -10.35
C GLY A 15 -4.40 0.76 -9.37
N ILE A 16 -3.77 0.68 -8.19
CA ILE A 16 -4.06 -0.32 -7.17
C ILE A 16 -5.41 0.00 -6.50
N PRO A 17 -6.37 -0.95 -6.46
CA PRO A 17 -7.62 -0.74 -5.74
C PRO A 17 -7.38 -0.35 -4.27
N GLY A 18 -7.88 0.82 -3.87
CA GLY A 18 -7.70 1.37 -2.52
C GLY A 18 -6.50 2.31 -2.36
N VAL A 19 -5.70 2.50 -3.40
CA VAL A 19 -4.64 3.51 -3.43
C VAL A 19 -5.16 4.73 -4.20
N GLY A 20 -5.39 5.82 -3.48
CA GLY A 20 -5.67 7.13 -4.10
C GLY A 20 -4.40 7.99 -4.25
N PRO A 21 -4.51 9.20 -4.82
CA PRO A 21 -3.38 10.11 -5.05
C PRO A 21 -2.52 10.37 -3.80
N LEU A 22 -3.13 10.47 -2.62
CA LEU A 22 -2.43 10.66 -1.36
C LEU A 22 -1.55 9.45 -0.99
N VAL A 23 -2.12 8.24 -1.07
CA VAL A 23 -1.41 7.00 -0.74
C VAL A 23 -0.33 6.72 -1.78
N ALA A 24 -0.62 6.97 -3.07
CA ALA A 24 0.32 6.85 -4.16
C ALA A 24 1.50 7.83 -4.04
N THR A 25 1.23 9.08 -3.65
CA THR A 25 2.28 10.08 -3.40
C THR A 25 3.12 9.69 -2.21
N ALA A 26 2.50 9.29 -1.09
CA ALA A 26 3.21 8.86 0.10
C ALA A 26 4.09 7.64 -0.16
N LEU A 27 3.60 6.66 -0.93
CA LEU A 27 4.36 5.47 -1.34
C LEU A 27 5.57 5.83 -2.20
N ALA A 28 5.36 6.65 -3.25
CA ALA A 28 6.44 7.05 -4.14
C ALA A 28 7.51 7.92 -3.43
N ALA A 29 7.10 8.80 -2.50
CA ALA A 29 8.02 9.63 -1.74
C ALA A 29 8.77 8.85 -0.63
N SER A 30 8.12 7.85 -0.04
CA SER A 30 8.71 7.07 1.06
C SER A 30 9.60 5.91 0.60
N VAL A 31 9.47 5.50 -0.67
CA VAL A 31 10.24 4.41 -1.27
C VAL A 31 10.92 4.92 -2.55
N PRO A 32 11.97 5.75 -2.43
CA PRO A 32 12.69 6.28 -3.59
C PRO A 32 13.49 5.20 -4.33
N ASP A 33 13.98 4.18 -3.62
CA ASP A 33 14.63 3.01 -4.20
C ASP A 33 13.93 1.71 -3.70
N PRO A 34 13.16 1.01 -4.54
CA PRO A 34 12.51 -0.24 -4.16
C PRO A 34 13.49 -1.43 -4.03
N GLY A 35 14.72 -1.31 -4.53
CA GLY A 35 15.78 -2.31 -4.44
C GLY A 35 16.32 -2.52 -3.04
N VAL A 36 16.05 -1.60 -2.11
CA VAL A 36 16.37 -1.75 -0.67
C VAL A 36 15.64 -2.92 -0.02
N PHE A 37 14.55 -3.38 -0.63
CA PHE A 37 13.82 -4.57 -0.19
C PHE A 37 14.22 -5.78 -1.00
N ARG A 38 14.46 -6.90 -0.31
CA ARG A 38 14.74 -8.18 -0.97
C ARG A 38 13.49 -8.75 -1.61
N SER A 39 12.31 -8.40 -1.07
CA SER A 39 11.04 -8.82 -1.62
C SER A 39 9.89 -7.90 -1.25
N GLY A 40 8.77 -8.00 -1.98
CA GLY A 40 7.52 -7.32 -1.59
C GLY A 40 6.97 -7.78 -0.24
N ARG A 41 7.41 -8.92 0.31
CA ARG A 41 7.08 -9.33 1.69
C ARG A 41 7.71 -8.36 2.69
N ASP A 42 8.92 -7.88 2.42
CA ASP A 42 9.63 -6.93 3.27
C ASP A 42 8.93 -5.56 3.25
N LEU A 43 8.46 -5.11 2.07
CA LEU A 43 7.62 -3.89 1.99
C LEU A 43 6.27 -4.08 2.71
N SER A 44 5.72 -5.30 2.75
CA SER A 44 4.43 -5.57 3.40
C SER A 44 4.51 -5.70 4.91
N ALA A 45 5.64 -6.23 5.40
CA ALA A 45 6.05 -6.08 6.78
C ALA A 45 6.32 -4.60 7.11
N LEU A 46 6.48 -3.77 6.07
CA LEU A 46 6.93 -2.40 6.11
C LEU A 46 8.28 -2.33 6.83
N ASP A 47 9.18 -3.29 6.60
CA ASP A 47 10.55 -3.32 7.16
C ASP A 47 11.45 -2.25 6.52
N LEU A 48 10.90 -1.05 6.33
CA LEU A 48 11.53 0.12 5.77
C LEU A 48 12.54 0.70 6.76
N PRO A 49 13.84 0.79 6.40
CA PRO A 49 14.79 1.63 7.10
C PRO A 49 14.49 3.09 6.74
N ILE A 50 13.73 3.79 7.57
CA ILE A 50 13.50 5.24 7.41
C ILE A 50 14.02 5.95 8.67
N PRO A 51 14.74 7.08 8.53
CA PRO A 51 15.11 7.90 9.68
C PRO A 51 13.85 8.36 10.41
N LYS A 52 13.78 8.06 11.70
CA LYS A 52 12.67 8.48 12.55
C LYS A 52 12.74 10.00 12.73
N GLN A 53 11.93 10.74 11.99
CA GLN A 53 11.87 12.20 12.09
C GLN A 53 10.95 12.58 13.27
N ASN A 54 11.56 12.97 14.39
CA ASN A 54 10.87 13.58 15.51
C ASN A 54 11.12 15.09 15.46
N SER A 55 10.26 15.85 14.77
CA SER A 55 10.30 17.32 14.83
C SER A 55 9.32 17.82 15.87
N SER A 56 9.80 18.13 17.07
CA SER A 56 9.09 18.93 18.07
C SER A 56 9.91 20.18 18.37
N GLY A 57 9.44 21.36 17.96
CA GLY A 57 9.96 22.65 18.42
C GLY A 57 11.33 23.09 17.85
N GLY A 58 11.51 23.08 16.52
CA GLY A 58 12.62 23.80 15.87
C GLY A 58 14.01 23.16 15.96
N LYS A 59 14.11 21.89 16.39
CA LYS A 59 15.36 21.12 16.35
C LYS A 59 15.14 19.82 15.58
N GLU A 60 15.76 19.71 14.40
CA GLU A 60 15.86 18.44 13.69
C GLU A 60 16.73 17.48 14.52
N LYS A 61 16.09 16.47 15.11
CA LYS A 61 16.79 15.30 15.65
C LYS A 61 16.46 14.11 14.76
N LEU A 62 17.43 13.72 13.94
CA LEU A 62 17.45 12.43 13.24
C LEU A 62 17.53 11.33 14.31
N GLY A 63 16.40 10.69 14.61
CA GLY A 63 16.36 9.53 15.50
C GLY A 63 16.92 8.29 14.81
N GLY A 64 17.28 7.27 15.61
CA GLY A 64 17.82 6.01 15.11
C GLY A 64 16.91 5.29 14.10
N ILE A 65 17.55 4.47 13.26
CA ILE A 65 16.92 3.65 12.21
C ILE A 65 15.89 2.72 12.87
N SER A 66 14.60 2.95 12.60
CA SER A 66 13.50 2.16 13.18
C SER A 66 13.25 0.89 12.37
N LYS A 67 13.45 -0.29 12.99
CA LYS A 67 12.98 -1.59 12.46
C LYS A 67 11.44 -1.75 12.47
N ALA A 68 10.68 -0.77 12.98
CA ALA A 68 9.22 -0.85 13.14
C ALA A 68 8.43 -0.41 11.90
N GLY A 69 9.12 0.02 10.84
CA GLY A 69 8.49 0.45 9.62
C GLY A 69 7.76 1.78 9.68
N ASN A 70 7.32 2.25 8.52
CA ASN A 70 6.57 3.50 8.41
C ASN A 70 5.13 3.32 8.92
N ARG A 71 4.89 3.71 10.18
CA ARG A 71 3.55 3.68 10.82
C ARG A 71 2.52 4.48 10.02
N TYR A 72 2.92 5.60 9.43
CA TYR A 72 2.05 6.45 8.63
C TYR A 72 1.62 5.77 7.32
N LEU A 73 2.56 5.15 6.58
CA LEU A 73 2.23 4.33 5.41
C LEU A 73 1.31 3.16 5.77
N ARG A 74 1.56 2.50 6.91
CA ARG A 74 0.69 1.41 7.39
C ARG A 74 -0.75 1.89 7.58
N GLN A 75 -0.91 3.03 8.24
CA GLN A 75 -2.23 3.64 8.46
C GLN A 75 -2.89 4.00 7.13
N LEU A 76 -2.17 4.63 6.21
CA LEU A 76 -2.69 4.98 4.88
C LEU A 76 -3.17 3.75 4.09
N LEU A 77 -2.38 2.68 4.07
CA LEU A 77 -2.75 1.44 3.40
C LEU A 77 -3.97 0.78 4.02
N VAL A 78 -4.09 0.77 5.35
CA VAL A 78 -5.26 0.24 6.07
C VAL A 78 -6.50 1.08 5.80
N VAL A 79 -6.38 2.42 5.79
CA VAL A 79 -7.49 3.32 5.44
C VAL A 79 -7.95 3.09 3.99
N GLY A 80 -7.00 2.97 3.06
CA GLY A 80 -7.28 2.62 1.66
C GLY A 80 -8.00 1.28 1.52
N ALA A 81 -7.53 0.26 2.24
CA ALA A 81 -8.16 -1.05 2.28
C ALA A 81 -9.59 -1.01 2.87
N MET A 82 -9.83 -0.22 3.91
CA MET A 82 -11.16 -0.02 4.48
C MET A 82 -12.12 0.63 3.47
N ALA A 83 -11.64 1.59 2.67
CA ALA A 83 -12.43 2.21 1.61
C ALA A 83 -12.85 1.19 0.54
N VAL A 84 -11.94 0.29 0.14
CA VAL A 84 -12.25 -0.82 -0.79
C VAL A 84 -13.31 -1.74 -0.21
N ILE A 85 -13.17 -2.14 1.06
CA ILE A 85 -14.14 -3.01 1.72
C ILE A 85 -15.50 -2.33 1.84
N LYS A 86 -15.55 -1.05 2.22
CA LYS A 86 -16.79 -0.28 2.29
C LYS A 86 -17.49 -0.23 0.92
N ARG A 87 -16.73 0.02 -0.14
CA ARG A 87 -17.24 0.04 -1.53
C ARG A 87 -17.73 -1.34 -1.98
N ALA A 88 -17.02 -2.40 -1.62
CA ALA A 88 -17.41 -3.78 -1.90
C ALA A 88 -18.75 -4.15 -1.24
N LYS A 89 -18.92 -3.80 0.05
CA LYS A 89 -20.20 -4.01 0.76
C LYS A 89 -21.35 -3.23 0.13
N LEU A 90 -21.09 -1.99 -0.29
CA LEU A 90 -22.11 -1.13 -0.91
C LEU A 90 -22.56 -1.65 -2.28
N LEU A 91 -21.64 -2.16 -3.09
CA LEU A 91 -21.93 -2.63 -4.44
C LEU A 91 -22.39 -4.10 -4.50
N GLY A 92 -22.27 -4.85 -3.40
CA GLY A 92 -22.50 -6.30 -3.40
C GLY A 92 -21.49 -7.11 -4.21
N TYR A 93 -20.48 -6.46 -4.79
CA TYR A 93 -19.44 -7.09 -5.61
C TYR A 93 -18.07 -6.45 -5.37
N THR A 94 -17.02 -7.24 -5.52
CA THR A 94 -15.63 -6.77 -5.50
C THR A 94 -14.79 -7.51 -6.52
N ARG A 95 -13.78 -6.81 -7.06
CA ARG A 95 -12.75 -7.39 -7.96
C ARG A 95 -11.78 -8.34 -7.23
N HIS A 96 -12.07 -8.65 -5.98
CA HIS A 96 -11.25 -9.49 -5.10
C HIS A 96 -12.12 -10.60 -4.48
N PRO A 97 -12.42 -11.69 -5.19
CA PRO A 97 -13.24 -12.78 -4.66
C PRO A 97 -12.72 -13.32 -3.32
N TRP A 98 -11.40 -13.46 -3.18
CA TRP A 98 -10.75 -13.87 -1.93
C TRP A 98 -11.06 -12.96 -0.73
N LEU A 99 -11.35 -11.67 -0.97
CA LEU A 99 -11.66 -10.70 0.07
C LEU A 99 -13.08 -10.91 0.60
N VAL A 100 -14.03 -11.29 -0.26
CA VAL A 100 -15.40 -11.66 0.15
C VAL A 100 -15.34 -12.87 1.08
N SER A 101 -14.69 -13.95 0.63
CA SER A 101 -14.53 -15.16 1.44
C SER A 101 -13.75 -14.93 2.73
N LEU A 102 -12.88 -13.91 2.79
CA LEU A 102 -12.19 -13.53 4.02
C LEU A 102 -13.12 -12.76 4.97
N MET A 103 -13.93 -11.85 4.44
CA MET A 103 -14.90 -11.07 5.21
C MET A 103 -16.04 -11.91 5.79
N GLU A 104 -16.38 -13.03 5.14
CA GLU A 104 -17.33 -14.02 5.65
C GLU A 104 -16.80 -14.76 6.87
N ARG A 105 -15.48 -15.03 6.91
CA ARG A 105 -14.85 -15.86 7.94
C ARG A 105 -14.19 -15.05 9.07
N ARG A 106 -13.88 -13.77 8.83
CA ARG A 106 -13.08 -12.92 9.72
C ARG A 106 -13.65 -11.51 9.80
N SER A 107 -13.28 -10.79 10.86
CA SER A 107 -13.72 -9.41 11.05
C SER A 107 -13.22 -8.47 9.94
N THR A 108 -13.97 -7.38 9.70
CA THR A 108 -13.61 -6.38 8.67
C THR A 108 -12.22 -5.78 8.89
N LYS A 109 -11.78 -5.63 10.15
CA LYS A 109 -10.42 -5.16 10.47
C LYS A 109 -9.33 -6.13 10.01
N VAL A 110 -9.54 -7.43 10.20
CA VAL A 110 -8.59 -8.47 9.73
C VAL A 110 -8.54 -8.49 8.20
N ALA A 111 -9.70 -8.40 7.53
CA ALA A 111 -9.76 -8.31 6.08
C ALA A 111 -9.03 -7.06 5.54
N ALA A 112 -9.18 -5.91 6.22
CA ALA A 112 -8.49 -4.67 5.85
C ALA A 112 -6.97 -4.78 5.97
N VAL A 113 -6.46 -5.39 7.05
CA VAL A 113 -5.02 -5.62 7.23
C VAL A 113 -4.47 -6.57 6.16
N ALA A 114 -5.20 -7.65 5.86
CA ALA A 114 -4.81 -8.57 4.79
C ALA A 114 -4.78 -7.90 3.41
N LEU A 115 -5.77 -7.05 3.12
CA LEU A 115 -5.81 -6.28 1.88
C LEU A 115 -4.68 -5.25 1.81
N ALA A 116 -4.41 -4.52 2.90
CA ALA A 116 -3.30 -3.58 3.00
C ALA A 116 -1.94 -4.26 2.72
N ASN A 117 -1.72 -5.46 3.30
CA ASN A 117 -0.53 -6.25 3.01
C ASN A 117 -0.45 -6.62 1.53
N LYS A 118 -1.56 -7.02 0.90
CA LYS A 118 -1.58 -7.31 -0.54
C LYS A 118 -1.27 -6.07 -1.37
N MET A 119 -1.84 -4.91 -1.02
CA MET A 119 -1.57 -3.63 -1.68
C MET A 119 -0.09 -3.26 -1.59
N ALA A 120 0.55 -3.46 -0.44
CA ALA A 120 1.98 -3.23 -0.26
C ALA A 120 2.83 -4.13 -1.18
N ARG A 121 2.54 -5.43 -1.28
CA ARG A 121 3.26 -6.34 -2.21
C ARG A 121 3.15 -5.90 -3.66
N VAL A 122 1.95 -5.47 -4.06
CA VAL A 122 1.67 -4.99 -5.41
C VAL A 122 2.40 -3.68 -5.68
N ALA A 123 2.37 -2.74 -4.73
CA ALA A 123 3.09 -1.48 -4.82
C ALA A 123 4.59 -1.72 -5.00
N TRP A 124 5.19 -2.64 -4.22
CA TRP A 124 6.59 -3.02 -4.39
C TRP A 124 6.87 -3.58 -5.79
N ALA A 125 6.01 -4.48 -6.29
CA ALA A 125 6.21 -5.07 -7.61
C ALA A 125 6.14 -4.03 -8.73
N ILE A 126 5.23 -3.05 -8.62
CA ILE A 126 5.10 -1.92 -9.55
C ILE A 126 6.35 -1.04 -9.48
N MET A 127 6.81 -0.69 -8.28
CA MET A 127 8.02 0.12 -8.11
C MET A 127 9.25 -0.60 -8.66
N ASN A 128 9.43 -1.88 -8.35
CA ASN A 128 10.61 -2.65 -8.73
C ASN A 128 10.68 -3.01 -10.22
N ARG A 129 9.53 -3.19 -10.88
CA ARG A 129 9.46 -3.51 -12.31
C ARG A 129 9.15 -2.30 -13.19
N ASN A 130 8.78 -1.18 -12.58
CA ASN A 130 8.26 0.02 -13.24
C ASN A 130 7.07 -0.26 -14.20
N GLU A 131 6.33 -1.35 -13.96
CA GLU A 131 5.19 -1.77 -14.78
C GLU A 131 3.87 -1.32 -14.13
N PRO A 132 2.86 -0.90 -14.91
CA PRO A 132 1.57 -0.49 -14.36
C PRO A 132 0.83 -1.67 -13.70
N TYR A 133 -0.06 -1.35 -12.76
CA TYR A 133 -0.94 -2.35 -12.15
C TYR A 133 -1.75 -3.09 -13.22
N ARG A 134 -1.44 -4.37 -13.43
CA ARG A 134 -2.22 -5.24 -14.30
C ARG A 134 -3.14 -6.12 -13.46
N ILE A 135 -4.43 -6.09 -13.77
CA ILE A 135 -5.38 -7.06 -13.22
C ILE A 135 -4.98 -8.41 -13.80
N LYS A 136 -4.53 -9.34 -12.96
CA LYS A 136 -4.48 -10.75 -13.39
C LYS A 136 -5.93 -11.18 -13.64
N PRO A 137 -6.30 -11.58 -14.86
CA PRO A 137 -7.60 -12.18 -15.08
C PRO A 137 -7.73 -13.35 -14.10
N VAL A 138 -8.90 -13.48 -13.47
CA VAL A 138 -9.24 -14.73 -12.79
C VAL A 138 -9.26 -15.78 -13.88
N THR A 139 -8.18 -16.56 -13.98
CA THR A 139 -8.21 -17.80 -14.76
C THR A 139 -9.26 -18.66 -14.08
N ALA A 140 -10.40 -18.86 -14.75
CA ALA A 140 -11.27 -19.97 -14.42
C ALA A 140 -10.41 -21.23 -14.57
N GLY A 141 -10.08 -21.86 -13.45
CA GLY A 141 -9.38 -23.14 -13.48
C GLY A 141 -10.30 -24.17 -14.13
N ASN A 142 -9.76 -24.90 -15.10
CA ASN A 142 -10.24 -26.24 -15.46
C ASN A 142 -9.78 -27.21 -14.37
#